data_AF-A0A7C1GRY9-F1
#
_entry.id   AF-A0A7C1GRY9-F1
#
_cell.length_a   1.000
_cell.length_b   1.000
_cell.length_c   1.000
_cell.angle_alpha   90.00
_cell.angle_beta   90.00
_cell.angle_gamma   90.00
#
_symmetry.space_group_name_H-M   'P 1'
#
loop_
_entity.id
_entity.type
_entity.pdbx_description
1 polymer ?
#
loop_
_entity_poly.entity_id
_entity_poly.type
_entity_poly.pdbx_seq_one_letter_code
_entity_poly.pdbx_strand_id
1 'polypeptide(L)'
;MKSEEITYEILRIRDFGKAMRRRNIKVRIFNYSPSEENLKKLAESIWLIHGQDVEELTTVFYLPGMNTKSTGFALGGCTKGKGCYITRD
;
A
#
# COMPACT_ATOMS: atom_id res chain seq x y z
N MET A 1 3.73 -23.16 1.18
CA MET A 1 2.57 -22.45 0.58
C MET A 1 3.09 -21.60 -0.56
N LYS A 2 2.57 -21.77 -1.79
CA LYS A 2 2.89 -20.85 -2.88
C LYS A 2 2.30 -19.49 -2.51
N SER A 3 3.14 -18.47 -2.42
CA SER A 3 2.70 -17.08 -2.30
C SER A 3 1.82 -16.79 -3.51
N GLU A 4 0.52 -16.62 -3.33
CA GLU A 4 -0.31 -16.06 -4.40
C GLU A 4 0.27 -14.68 -4.73
N GLU A 5 0.83 -14.54 -5.92
CA GLU A 5 1.39 -13.29 -6.38
C GLU A 5 0.24 -12.30 -6.62
N ILE A 6 0.18 -11.25 -5.80
CA ILE A 6 -0.85 -10.21 -5.97
C ILE A 6 -0.49 -9.41 -7.21
N THR A 7 -1.39 -9.40 -8.18
CA THR A 7 -1.28 -8.50 -9.32
C THR A 7 -1.86 -7.15 -8.93
N TYR A 8 -1.09 -6.08 -9.16
CA TYR A 8 -1.47 -4.73 -8.79
C TYR A 8 -0.98 -3.67 -9.78
N GLU A 9 -1.61 -2.51 -9.75
CA GLU A 9 -1.27 -1.32 -10.52
C GLU A 9 -1.11 -0.12 -9.58
N ILE A 10 0.00 0.61 -9.69
CA ILE A 10 0.18 1.89 -8.98
C ILE A 10 -0.57 2.98 -9.75
N LEU A 11 -1.65 3.49 -9.15
CA LEU A 11 -2.48 4.54 -9.74
C LEU A 11 -1.86 5.93 -9.55
N ARG A 12 -1.22 6.16 -8.40
CA ARG A 12 -0.65 7.48 -8.06
C ARG A 12 0.40 7.35 -6.97
N ILE A 13 1.48 8.11 -7.11
CA ILE A 13 2.44 8.39 -6.04
C ILE A 13 2.35 9.88 -5.72
N ARG A 14 2.23 10.23 -4.43
CA ARG A 14 2.24 11.60 -3.94
C ARG A 14 3.35 11.75 -2.91
N ASP A 15 4.32 12.59 -3.23
CA ASP A 15 5.35 13.03 -2.30
C ASP A 15 4.92 14.33 -1.59
N PHE A 16 5.19 14.43 -0.30
CA PHE A 16 4.93 15.65 0.49
C PHE A 16 6.17 16.52 0.67
N GLY A 17 7.29 16.14 0.07
CA GLY A 17 8.53 16.91 0.05
C GLY A 17 9.40 16.73 1.29
N LYS A 18 10.57 17.36 1.25
CA LYS A 18 11.64 17.19 2.25
C LYS A 18 11.23 17.54 3.68
N ALA A 19 10.24 18.42 3.86
CA ALA A 19 9.79 18.86 5.18
C ALA A 19 8.93 17.83 5.91
N MET A 20 8.16 17.01 5.18
CA MET A 20 7.23 16.06 5.79
C MET A 20 7.68 14.60 5.63
N ARG A 21 8.75 14.31 4.86
CA ARG A 21 9.35 12.97 4.65
C ARG A 21 8.28 11.87 4.62
N ARG A 22 7.22 12.11 3.85
CA ARG A 22 6.03 11.27 3.76
C ARG A 22 5.68 11.03 2.31
N ARG A 23 5.24 9.81 2.00
CA ARG A 23 4.79 9.43 0.66
C ARG A 23 3.50 8.65 0.73
N ASN A 24 2.53 9.00 -0.12
CA ASN A 24 1.30 8.24 -0.26
C ASN A 24 1.25 7.57 -1.63
N ILE A 25 0.91 6.29 -1.66
CA ILE A 25 0.75 5.51 -2.87
C ILE A 25 -0.67 4.99 -2.95
N LYS A 26 -1.31 5.15 -4.11
CA LYS A 26 -2.61 4.55 -4.43
C LYS A 26 -2.38 3.36 -5.32
N VAL A 27 -2.92 2.20 -4.93
CA VAL A 27 -2.73 0.93 -5.61
C VAL A 27 -4.07 0.29 -5.90
N ARG A 28 -4.28 -0.16 -7.13
CA ARG A 28 -5.39 -1.05 -7.50
C ARG A 28 -4.91 -2.49 -7.45
N ILE A 29 -5.65 -3.35 -6.77
CA ILE A 29 -5.41 -4.80 -6.72
C ILE A 29 -6.38 -5.48 -7.69
N PHE A 30 -5.90 -6.48 -8.43
CA PHE A 30 -6.73 -7.25 -9.38
C PHE A 30 -7.23 -8.59 -8.81
N ASN A 31 -6.63 -9.11 -7.74
CA ASN A 31 -7.06 -10.33 -7.05
C ASN A 31 -8.36 -10.09 -6.26
N TYR A 32 -9.37 -10.96 -6.45
CA TYR A 32 -10.74 -10.75 -5.95
C TYR A 32 -10.86 -10.69 -4.41
N SER A 33 -9.93 -11.29 -3.67
CA SER A 33 -9.93 -11.28 -2.20
C SER A 33 -8.54 -11.53 -1.61
N PRO A 34 -7.65 -10.52 -1.58
CA PRO A 34 -6.33 -10.67 -0.98
C PRO A 34 -6.47 -10.85 0.55
N SER A 35 -5.74 -11.82 1.10
CA SER A 35 -5.61 -11.96 2.55
C SER A 35 -4.90 -10.77 3.19
N GLU A 36 -5.07 -10.56 4.49
CA GLU A 36 -4.37 -9.49 5.21
C GLU A 36 -2.85 -9.67 5.17
N GLU A 37 -2.38 -10.92 5.29
CA GLU A 37 -0.97 -11.27 5.15
C GLU A 37 -0.43 -10.90 3.76
N ASN A 38 -1.19 -11.18 2.71
CA ASN A 38 -0.82 -10.81 1.34
C ASN A 38 -0.76 -9.27 1.19
N LEU A 39 -1.73 -8.53 1.72
CA LEU A 39 -1.71 -7.07 1.72
C LEU A 39 -0.51 -6.51 2.49
N LYS A 40 -0.14 -7.13 3.63
CA LYS A 40 1.03 -6.73 4.42
C LYS A 40 2.33 -6.95 3.65
N LYS A 41 2.51 -8.12 3.03
CA LYS A 41 3.67 -8.41 2.18
C LYS A 41 3.77 -7.43 1.00
N LEU A 42 2.63 -7.06 0.42
CA LEU A 42 2.60 -6.06 -0.65
C LEU A 42 2.99 -4.67 -0.14
N ALA A 43 2.48 -4.24 1.02
CA ALA A 43 2.88 -2.98 1.65
C ALA A 43 4.39 -2.94 1.95
N GLU A 44 4.94 -4.05 2.48
CA GLU A 44 6.38 -4.21 2.70
C GLU A 44 7.19 -4.11 1.41
N SER A 45 6.73 -4.77 0.34
CA SER A 45 7.38 -4.70 -0.98
C SER A 45 7.37 -3.27 -1.53
N ILE A 46 6.24 -2.57 -1.42
CA ILE A 46 6.11 -1.16 -1.83
C ILE A 46 7.03 -0.26 -0.99
N TRP A 47 7.18 -0.51 0.31
CA TRP A 47 8.12 0.21 1.17
C TRP A 47 9.58 0.00 0.76
N LEU A 48 9.96 -1.24 0.41
CA LEU A 48 11.32 -1.52 -0.04
C LEU A 48 11.66 -0.77 -1.33
N ILE A 49 10.70 -0.63 -2.24
CA ILE A 49 10.89 0.03 -3.54
C ILE A 49 10.77 1.56 -3.42
N HIS A 50 9.81 2.06 -2.64
CA HIS A 50 9.39 3.47 -2.64
C HIS A 50 9.48 4.15 -1.27
N GLY A 51 9.96 3.51 -0.21
CA GLY A 51 9.92 4.05 1.15
C GLY A 51 11.25 4.52 1.73
N GLN A 52 12.38 4.19 1.10
CA GLN A 52 13.70 4.28 1.73
C GLN A 52 14.16 5.71 2.08
N ASP A 53 13.66 6.71 1.36
CA ASP A 53 13.97 8.13 1.51
C ASP A 53 12.94 8.90 2.37
N VAL A 54 11.89 8.24 2.84
CA VAL A 54 10.84 8.82 3.67
C VAL A 54 10.80 8.16 5.06
N GLU A 55 10.20 8.84 6.03
CA GLU A 55 9.98 8.31 7.38
C GLU A 55 8.71 7.46 7.44
N GLU A 56 7.72 7.79 6.60
CA GLU A 56 6.43 7.12 6.54
C GLU A 56 5.93 7.02 5.09
N LEU A 57 5.48 5.83 4.71
CA LEU A 57 4.80 5.57 3.45
C LEU A 57 3.42 4.97 3.73
N THR A 58 2.37 5.65 3.29
CA THR A 58 1.00 5.15 3.35
C THR A 58 0.56 4.63 1.99
N THR A 59 0.09 3.40 1.92
CA THR A 59 -0.49 2.78 0.72
C THR A 59 -1.99 2.63 0.88
N VAL A 60 -2.75 3.13 -0.09
CA VAL A 60 -4.21 2.92 -0.17
C VAL A 60 -4.48 1.86 -1.22
N PHE A 61 -5.03 0.72 -0.79
CA PHE A 61 -5.38 -0.40 -1.66
C PHE A 61 -6.86 -0.36 -2.04
N TYR A 62 -7.13 -0.31 -3.35
CA TYR A 62 -8.47 -0.46 -3.92
C TYR A 62 -8.64 -1.91 -4.40
N LEU A 63 -9.61 -2.63 -3.83
CA LEU A 63 -9.91 -4.01 -4.21
C LEU A 63 -10.67 -4.08 -5.55
N PRO A 64 -10.73 -5.25 -6.22
CA PRO A 64 -11.48 -5.40 -7.46
C PRO A 64 -12.94 -4.99 -7.32
N GLY A 65 -13.47 -4.35 -8.35
CA GLY A 65 -14.84 -3.83 -8.36
C GLY A 65 -15.05 -2.57 -7.53
N MET A 66 -14.06 -2.12 -6.74
CA MET A 66 -14.17 -0.87 -5.99
C MET A 66 -13.99 0.34 -6.91
N ASN A 67 -14.89 1.31 -6.76
CA ASN A 67 -14.69 2.60 -7.38
C ASN A 67 -13.54 3.31 -6.67
N THR A 68 -12.44 3.57 -7.38
CA THR A 68 -11.28 4.32 -6.86
C THR A 68 -11.62 5.77 -6.43
N LYS A 69 -12.85 6.23 -6.69
CA LYS A 69 -13.44 7.48 -6.21
C LYS A 69 -14.34 7.34 -4.97
N SER A 70 -14.64 6.13 -4.47
CA SER A 70 -15.48 5.87 -3.27
C SER A 70 -14.70 5.20 -2.12
N THR A 71 -15.29 5.23 -0.93
CA THR A 71 -14.66 5.14 0.40
C THR A 71 -14.35 3.74 0.93
N GLY A 72 -14.25 2.71 0.08
CA GLY A 72 -13.82 1.39 0.55
C GLY A 72 -12.38 1.12 0.13
N PHE A 73 -11.49 0.90 1.11
CA PHE A 73 -10.07 0.65 0.87
C PHE A 73 -9.45 -0.09 2.06
N ALA A 74 -8.30 -0.71 1.83
CA ALA A 74 -7.39 -1.05 2.92
C ALA A 74 -6.24 -0.04 2.96
N LEU A 75 -5.82 0.39 4.15
CA LEU A 75 -4.62 1.19 4.34
C LEU A 75 -3.48 0.30 4.78
N GLY A 76 -2.43 0.25 3.98
CA GLY A 76 -1.11 -0.17 4.43
C GLY A 76 -0.28 1.03 4.86
N GLY A 77 0.55 0.87 5.87
CA GLY A 77 1.52 1.89 6.23
C GLY A 77 2.82 1.25 6.65
N CYS A 78 3.94 1.82 6.24
CA CYS A 78 5.27 1.40 6.64
C CYS A 78 6.03 2.61 7.17
N THR A 79 6.66 2.43 8.34
CA THR A 79 7.39 3.48 9.03
C THR A 79 8.82 3.05 9.28
N LYS A 80 9.76 3.94 8.99
CA LYS A 80 11.19 3.67 9.16
C LYS A 80 11.50 3.25 10.60
N GLY A 81 12.06 2.06 10.76
CA GLY A 81 12.42 1.49 12.07
C GLY A 81 11.25 0.96 12.90
N LYS A 82 10.00 1.03 12.42
CA LYS A 82 8.81 0.53 13.15
C LYS A 82 8.04 -0.58 12.40
N GLY A 83 8.38 -0.85 11.15
CA GLY A 83 7.77 -1.92 10.35
C GLY A 83 6.48 -1.47 9.64
N CYS A 84 5.72 -2.46 9.15
CA CYS A 84 4.53 -2.24 8.34
C CYS A 84 3.26 -2.76 9.03
N TYR A 85 2.14 -2.07 8.78
CA TYR A 85 0.80 -2.39 9.28
C TYR A 85 -0.24 -2.39 8.16
N ILE A 86 -1.38 -3.03 8.42
CA ILE A 86 -2.58 -3.02 7.57
C ILE A 86 -3.79 -2.67 8.44
N THR A 87 -4.67 -1.81 7.92
CA THR A 87 -5.99 -1.53 8.48
C THR A 87 -7.01 -1.63 7.35
N ARG A 88 -8.18 -2.20 7.62
CA ARG A 88 -9.27 -2.37 6.66
C ARG A 88 -10.40 -1.42 7.06
N ASP A 89 -10.91 -0.64 6.12
CA ASP A 89 -12.11 0.20 6.25
C ASP A 89 -13.34 -0.58 5.72
#